data_AF-A0A7C5CLR9-F1
#
_entry.id   AF-A0A7C5CLR9-F1
#
_cell.length_a   1.000
_cell.length_b   1.000
_cell.length_c   1.000
_cell.angle_alpha   90.00
_cell.angle_beta   90.00
_cell.angle_gamma   90.00
#
_symmetry.space_group_name_H-M   'P 1'
#
loop_
_entity.id
_entity.type
_entity.pdbx_description
1 polymer ?
#
loop_
_entity_poly.entity_id
_entity_poly.type
_entity_poly.pdbx_seq_one_letter_code
_entity_poly.pdbx_strand_id
1 'polypeptide(L)' 'MEDVFLPIIMIFMIFVAPLWLIMHYYTRLKTSGSLSREDETMLRQLWESSQRMEERIRVLETILDDEVPDWRSKSR' A
#
# COMPACT_ATOMS: atom_id res chain seq x y z
N MET A 1 -1.10 34.35 -43.21
CA MET A 1 -0.17 34.26 -42.05
C MET A 1 -0.56 33.11 -41.13
N GLU A 2 -1.84 32.82 -40.97
CA GLU A 2 -2.37 31.70 -40.16
C GLU A 2 -1.89 30.32 -40.65
N ASP A 3 -1.68 30.16 -41.96
CA ASP A 3 -1.25 28.90 -42.60
C ASP A 3 0.15 28.42 -42.16
N VAL A 4 0.98 29.30 -41.60
CA VAL A 4 2.34 28.97 -41.14
C VAL A 4 2.38 28.65 -39.65
N PHE A 5 1.52 29.28 -38.85
CA PHE A 5 1.52 29.09 -37.38
C PHE A 5 0.87 27.77 -36.95
N LEU A 6 -0.18 27.34 -37.64
CA LEU A 6 -0.90 26.09 -37.37
C LEU A 6 0.00 24.83 -37.37
N PRO A 7 0.82 24.58 -38.41
CA PRO A 7 1.67 23.39 -38.44
C PRO A 7 2.78 23.42 -37.37
N ILE A 8 3.31 24.61 -37.03
CA ILE A 8 4.34 24.76 -36.01
C ILE A 8 3.80 24.39 -34.62
N ILE A 9 2.61 24.88 -34.28
CA ILE A 9 1.94 24.56 -33.00
C ILE A 9 1.58 23.07 -32.93
N MET A 10 1.12 22.49 -34.04
CA MET A 10 0.77 21.08 -34.10
C MET A 10 1.98 20.17 -33.84
N ILE A 11 3.12 20.48 -34.47
CA ILE A 11 4.38 19.75 -34.24
C ILE A 11 4.80 19.87 -32.78
N PHE A 12 4.76 21.09 -32.22
CA PHE A 12 5.08 21.30 -30.80
C PHE A 12 4.17 20.49 -29.87
N MET A 13 2.85 20.48 -30.12
CA MET A 13 1.90 19.69 -29.32
C MET A 13 2.12 18.19 -29.44
N ILE A 14 2.50 17.67 -30.62
CA ILE A 14 2.83 16.25 -30.80
C ILE A 14 4.03 15.83 -29.96
N PHE A 15 4.96 16.72 -29.65
CA PHE A 15 6.10 16.40 -28.77
C PHE A 15 5.82 16.69 -27.30
N VAL A 16 5.18 17.82 -27.00
CA VAL A 16 5.00 18.30 -25.62
C VAL A 16 3.83 17.61 -24.93
N ALA A 17 2.71 17.37 -25.64
CA ALA A 17 1.55 16.73 -25.03
C ALA A 17 1.85 15.29 -24.58
N PRO A 18 2.54 14.44 -25.36
CA PRO A 18 2.93 13.12 -24.89
C PRO A 18 3.94 13.16 -23.74
N LEU A 19 4.88 14.10 -23.77
CA LEU A 19 5.85 14.27 -22.66
C LEU A 19 5.13 14.64 -21.35
N TRP A 20 4.16 15.55 -21.41
CA TRP A 20 3.32 15.94 -20.27
C TRP A 20 2.45 14.78 -19.79
N LEU A 21 1.85 14.03 -20.72
CA LEU A 21 1.05 12.85 -20.43
C LEU A 21 1.89 11.82 -19.65
N ILE A 22 3.07 11.47 -20.17
CA ILE A 22 4.02 10.55 -19.51
C ILE A 22 4.34 11.05 -18.10
N MET A 23 4.67 12.35 -17.94
CA MET A 23 4.97 12.93 -16.62
C MET A 23 3.77 12.89 -15.66
N HIS A 24 2.56 13.16 -16.15
CA HIS A 24 1.33 13.12 -15.35
C HIS A 24 1.05 11.72 -14.81
N TYR A 25 1.08 10.72 -15.69
CA TYR A 25 0.82 9.34 -15.29
C TYR A 25 1.98 8.73 -14.49
N TYR A 26 3.22 9.10 -14.78
CA TYR A 26 4.37 8.64 -14.00
C TYR A 26 4.37 9.20 -12.58
N THR A 27 3.97 10.46 -12.40
CA THR A 27 3.83 11.06 -11.06
C THR A 27 2.73 10.37 -10.27
N ARG A 28 1.57 10.12 -10.90
CA ARG A 28 0.48 9.31 -10.32
C ARG A 28 0.93 7.89 -9.98
N LEU A 29 1.68 7.23 -10.87
CA LEU A 29 2.22 5.89 -10.64
C LEU A 29 3.23 5.87 -9.50
N LYS A 30 4.09 6.88 -9.35
CA LYS A 30 5.02 6.95 -8.21
C LYS A 30 4.31 7.18 -6.88
N THR A 31 3.22 7.94 -6.88
CA THR A 31 2.35 8.08 -5.71
C THR A 31 1.63 6.77 -5.38
N SER A 32 1.40 5.88 -6.36
CA SER A 32 0.67 4.61 -6.15
C SER A 32 1.55 3.35 -6.11
N GLY A 33 2.81 3.40 -6.56
CA GLY A 33 3.59 2.22 -6.95
C GLY A 33 4.88 1.99 -6.17
N SER A 34 5.21 2.86 -5.21
CA SER A 34 6.25 2.61 -4.20
C SER A 34 5.55 2.62 -2.87
N LEU A 35 5.70 1.56 -2.07
CA LEU A 35 5.33 1.62 -0.66
C LEU A 35 6.00 2.86 -0.09
N SER A 36 5.21 3.83 0.39
CA SER A 36 5.77 5.01 1.02
C SER A 36 6.54 4.55 2.27
N ARG A 37 7.55 5.31 2.70
CA ARG A 37 8.21 5.05 4.01
C ARG A 37 7.21 4.99 5.15
N GLU A 38 6.09 5.72 5.01
CA GLU A 38 4.96 5.68 5.91
C GLU A 38 4.22 4.34 5.88
N ASP A 39 3.96 3.79 4.70
CA ASP A 39 3.34 2.46 4.53
C ASP A 39 4.23 1.36 5.12
N GLU A 40 5.56 1.44 4.93
CA GLU A 40 6.49 0.47 5.51
C GLU A 40 6.46 0.52 7.04
N THR A 41 6.34 1.72 7.59
CA THR A 41 6.24 1.94 9.04
C THR A 41 4.91 1.39 9.58
N MET A 42 3.81 1.63 8.87
CA MET A 42 2.49 1.09 9.22
C MET A 42 2.49 -0.44 9.21
N LEU A 43 3.06 -1.07 8.18
CA LEU A 43 3.18 -2.53 8.10
C LEU A 43 4.02 -3.11 9.24
N ARG A 44 5.13 -2.45 9.60
CA ARG A 44 5.95 -2.86 10.76
C ARG A 44 5.18 -2.80 12.07
N GLN A 45 4.39 -1.75 12.28
CA GLN A 45 3.55 -1.62 13.48
C GLN A 45 2.46 -2.70 13.55
N LEU A 46 1.81 -2.99 12.41
CA LEU A 46 0.82 -4.06 12.33
C LEU A 46 1.44 -5.43 12.62
N TRP A 47 2.64 -5.68 12.09
CA TRP A 47 3.40 -6.90 12.37
C TRP A 47 3.72 -7.05 13.86
N GLU A 48 4.26 -6.00 14.48
CA GLU A 48 4.58 -5.98 15.91
C GLU A 48 3.33 -6.21 16.78
N SER A 49 2.21 -5.56 16.42
CA SER A 49 0.93 -5.74 17.11
C SER A 49 0.43 -7.19 17.01
N SER A 50 0.54 -7.81 15.83
CA SER A 50 0.17 -9.21 15.61
C SER A 50 1.01 -10.14 16.49
N GLN A 51 2.32 -9.91 16.56
CA GLN A 51 3.22 -10.72 17.41
C GLN A 51 2.86 -10.59 18.89
N ARG A 52 2.61 -9.37 19.38
CA ARG A 52 2.16 -9.15 20.77
C ARG A 52 0.82 -9.83 21.05
N MET A 53 -0.10 -9.85 20.08
CA MET A 53 -1.38 -10.51 20.25
C MET A 53 -1.24 -12.03 20.30
N GLU A 54 -0.38 -12.61 19.47
CA GLU A 54 -0.07 -14.04 19.49
C GLU A 54 0.51 -14.46 20.86
N GLU A 55 1.45 -13.70 21.41
CA GLU A 55 2.03 -13.98 22.72
C GLU A 55 0.97 -13.95 23.84
N ARG A 56 0.07 -12.96 23.80
CA ARG A 56 -1.05 -12.88 24.75
C ARG A 56 -2.01 -14.05 24.61
N ILE A 57 -2.32 -14.48 23.39
CA ILE A 57 -3.16 -15.65 23.15
C ILE A 57 -2.50 -16.89 23.74
N ARG A 58 -1.19 -17.08 23.56
CA ARG A 58 -0.46 -18.20 24.14
C ARG A 58 -0.52 -18.21 25.67
N VAL A 59 -0.40 -17.04 26.30
CA VAL A 59 -0.55 -16.91 27.75
C VAL A 59 -1.98 -17.27 28.18
N LEU A 60 -2.99 -16.78 27.47
CA LEU A 60 -4.39 -17.12 27.75
C LEU A 60 -4.67 -18.61 27.57
N GLU A 61 -4.12 -19.24 26.52
CA GLU A 61 -4.21 -20.68 26.31
C GLU A 61 -3.56 -21.45 27.45
N THR A 62 -2.39 -21.00 27.94
CA THR A 62 -1.71 -21.63 29.09
C THR A 62 -2.57 -21.55 30.35
N ILE A 63 -3.12 -20.37 30.66
CA ILE A 63 -4.01 -20.18 31.82
C ILE A 63 -5.26 -21.05 31.67
N LEU A 64 -5.83 -21.12 30.47
CA LEU A 64 -7.06 -21.86 30.22
C LEU A 64 -6.83 -23.37 30.28
N ASP A 65 -5.66 -23.85 29.84
CA ASP A 65 -5.21 -25.24 29.99
C ASP A 65 -5.04 -25.61 31.48
N ASP A 66 -4.65 -24.67 32.35
CA ASP A 66 -4.51 -24.89 33.81
C ASP A 66 -5.84 -24.79 34.58
N GLU A 67 -6.68 -23.79 34.27
CA GLU A 67 -7.88 -23.43 35.05
C GLU A 67 -9.16 -24.16 34.59
N VAL A 68 -9.25 -24.55 33.32
CA VAL A 68 -10.47 -25.13 32.74
C VAL A 68 -10.16 -26.45 32.02
N PRO A 69 -10.25 -27.60 32.70
CA PRO A 69 -10.09 -28.90 32.07
C PRO A 69 -11.07 -29.06 30.89
N ASP A 70 -10.62 -29.64 29.78
CA ASP A 70 -11.42 -29.94 28.59
C ASP A 70 -12.01 -28.75 27.80
N TRP A 71 -11.56 -27.50 28.02
CA TRP A 71 -12.07 -26.34 27.29
C TRP A 71 -11.96 -26.47 25.75
N ARG A 72 -10.91 -27.16 25.26
CA ARG A 72 -10.67 -27.43 23.84
C ARG A 72 -11.67 -28.42 23.22
N SER A 73 -12.33 -29.25 24.03
CA SER A 73 -13.34 -30.20 23.56
C SER A 73 -14.67 -29.53 23.22
N LYS A 74 -14.96 -28.37 23.84
CA LYS A 74 -16.22 -27.63 23.69
C LYS A 74 -16.29 -26.80 22.41
N SER A 75 -15.16 -26.55 21.75
CA SER A 75 -15.08 -25.75 20.52
C SER A 75 -15.17 -26.55 19.22
N ARG A 76 -15.41 -27.86 19.29
CA ARG A 76 -15.59 -28.72 18.11
C ARG A 76 -17.05 -28.85 17.69
#